data_AF-A0A1G6ZNH7-F1
#
_entry.id   AF-A0A1G6ZNH7-F1
#
_cell.length_a   1.000
_cell.length_b   1.000
_cell.length_c   1.000
_cell.angle_alpha   90.00
_cell.angle_beta   90.00
_cell.angle_gamma   90.00
#
_symmetry.space_group_name_H-M   'P 1'
#
loop_
_entity.id
_entity.type
_entity.pdbx_description
1 polymer ?
#
loop_
_entity_poly.entity_id
_entity_poly.type
_entity_poly.pdbx_seq_one_letter_code
_entity_poly.pdbx_strand_id
1 'polypeptide(L)'
;MFELARQYGRYGYRRIAASLRDAGWQVNDKRVERLWRREGLKVPVKQPKKGRLWLNDGFCVRLRPEYRDHVWSYDFVHCRTDDGRAFRG
;
A
#
# COMPACT_ATOMS: atom_id res chain seq x y z
N MET A 1 -1.22 0.55 -27.54
CA MET A 1 -1.70 1.14 -26.26
C MET A 1 -2.25 0.05 -25.34
N PHE A 2 -3.16 -0.80 -25.84
CA PHE A 2 -3.64 -2.00 -25.12
C PHE A 2 -2.54 -2.93 -24.62
N GLU A 3 -1.51 -3.20 -25.42
CA GLU A 3 -0.40 -4.08 -25.00
C GLU A 3 0.34 -3.55 -23.77
N LEU A 4 0.66 -2.25 -23.75
CA LEU A 4 1.29 -1.58 -22.61
C LEU A 4 0.35 -1.52 -21.40
N ALA A 5 -0.94 -1.27 -21.60
CA ALA A 5 -1.91 -1.29 -20.52
C ALA A 5 -2.09 -2.70 -19.92
N ARG A 6 -1.96 -3.75 -20.73
CA ARG A 6 -2.01 -5.16 -20.29
C ARG A 6 -0.73 -5.57 -19.57
N GLN A 7 0.43 -5.14 -20.05
CA GLN A 7 1.73 -5.39 -19.40
C GLN A 7 1.85 -4.63 -18.08
N TYR A 8 1.32 -3.41 -18.02
CA TYR A 8 1.39 -2.53 -16.85
C TYR A 8 -0.01 -2.19 -16.31
N GLY A 9 -0.77 -3.20 -15.91
CA GLY A 9 -2.18 -3.06 -15.48
C GLY A 9 -2.43 -2.10 -14.30
N ARG A 10 -1.40 -1.64 -13.58
CA ARG A 10 -1.52 -0.63 -12.51
C ARG A 10 -1.11 0.78 -12.93
N TYR A 11 -0.65 0.96 -14.17
CA TYR A 11 -0.15 2.24 -14.65
C TYR A 11 -1.30 3.02 -15.27
N GLY A 12 -1.45 4.27 -14.89
CA GLY A 12 -2.32 5.21 -15.59
C GLY A 12 -1.62 5.86 -16.78
N TYR A 13 -2.37 6.66 -17.54
CA TYR A 13 -1.88 7.32 -18.74
C TYR A 13 -0.57 8.11 -18.53
N ARG A 14 -0.38 8.74 -17.36
CA ARG A 14 0.85 9.49 -17.03
C ARG A 14 2.08 8.61 -16.94
N ARG A 15 1.96 7.44 -16.30
CA ARG A 15 3.07 6.49 -16.18
C ARG A 15 3.41 5.85 -17.53
N ILE A 16 2.39 5.53 -18.31
CA ILE A 16 2.60 5.04 -19.69
C ILE A 16 3.24 6.11 -20.56
N ALA A 17 2.84 7.38 -20.44
CA ALA A 17 3.48 8.48 -21.16
C ALA A 17 4.96 8.68 -20.78
N ALA A 18 5.30 8.50 -19.49
CA ALA A 18 6.69 8.49 -19.04
C ALA A 18 7.47 7.31 -19.63
N SER A 19 6.95 6.09 -19.55
CA SER A 19 7.61 4.90 -20.11
C SER A 19 7.80 4.97 -21.63
N LEU A 20 6.87 5.60 -22.35
CA LEU A 20 7.02 5.87 -23.77
C LEU A 20 8.15 6.88 -24.05
N ARG A 21 8.27 7.92 -23.23
CA ARG A 21 9.38 8.89 -23.33
C ARG A 21 10.73 8.26 -23.01
N ASP A 22 10.79 7.40 -22.01
CA ASP A 22 12.02 6.65 -21.66
C ASP A 22 12.44 5.70 -22.79
N ALA A 23 11.46 5.16 -23.53
CA ALA A 23 11.70 4.37 -24.74
C ALA A 23 12.02 5.24 -25.99
N GLY A 24 12.21 6.55 -25.84
CA GLY A 24 12.59 7.47 -26.91
C GLY A 24 11.42 8.02 -27.75
N TRP A 25 10.18 7.74 -27.38
CA TRP A 25 9.02 8.25 -28.11
C TRP A 25 8.64 9.66 -27.66
N GLN A 26 8.56 10.60 -28.61
CA GLN A 26 8.04 11.95 -28.35
C GLN A 26 6.51 11.94 -28.31
N VAL A 27 5.94 11.59 -27.15
CA VAL A 27 4.49 11.57 -26.93
C VAL A 27 4.03 12.67 -25.97
N ASN A 28 2.93 13.33 -26.32
CA ASN A 28 2.26 14.29 -25.44
C ASN A 28 1.31 13.56 -24.47
N ASP A 29 1.39 13.88 -23.19
CA ASP A 29 0.51 13.32 -22.15
C ASP A 29 -0.98 13.45 -22.50
N LYS A 30 -1.41 14.58 -23.12
CA LYS A 30 -2.80 14.80 -23.56
C LYS A 30 -3.24 13.86 -24.69
N ARG A 31 -2.30 13.41 -25.52
CA ARG A 31 -2.57 12.44 -26.59
C ARG A 31 -2.76 11.06 -25.99
N VAL A 32 -1.90 10.68 -25.04
CA VAL A 32 -2.00 9.41 -24.32
C VAL A 32 -3.29 9.37 -23.51
N GLU A 33 -3.66 10.45 -22.83
CA GLU A 33 -4.92 10.55 -22.08
C GLU A 33 -6.15 10.39 -22.98
N ARG A 34 -6.18 11.05 -24.15
CA ARG A 34 -7.31 10.91 -25.10
C ARG A 34 -7.47 9.48 -25.60
N LEU A 35 -6.36 8.83 -25.96
CA LEU A 35 -6.37 7.41 -26.32
C LEU A 35 -6.84 6.56 -25.13
N TRP A 36 -6.36 6.84 -23.92
CA TRP A 36 -6.76 6.14 -22.69
C TRP A 36 -8.26 6.20 -22.42
N ARG A 37 -8.87 7.36 -22.61
CA ARG A 37 -10.32 7.53 -22.48
C ARG A 37 -11.09 6.86 -23.61
N ARG A 38 -10.62 6.95 -24.86
CA ARG A 38 -11.25 6.29 -26.02
C ARG A 38 -11.25 4.78 -25.91
N GLU A 39 -10.16 4.20 -25.40
CA GLU A 39 -10.04 2.76 -25.19
C GLU A 39 -10.73 2.27 -23.90
N GLY A 40 -11.40 3.16 -23.14
CA GLY A 40 -12.13 2.80 -21.92
C GLY A 40 -11.25 2.27 -20.78
N LEU A 41 -9.94 2.50 -20.84
CA LEU A 41 -9.00 1.93 -19.88
C LEU A 41 -9.18 2.59 -18.51
N LYS A 42 -9.40 1.77 -17.49
CA LYS A 42 -9.45 2.21 -16.09
C LYS A 42 -8.30 1.59 -15.33
N VAL A 43 -7.56 2.43 -14.60
CA VAL A 43 -6.57 1.93 -13.64
C VAL A 43 -7.35 1.27 -12.51
N PRO A 44 -7.07 -0.01 -12.18
CA PRO A 44 -7.67 -0.66 -11.03
C PRO A 44 -7.42 0.20 -9.79
N VAL A 45 -8.49 0.46 -9.03
CA VAL A 45 -8.35 1.15 -7.75
C VAL A 45 -7.39 0.33 -6.88
N LYS A 46 -6.45 1.02 -6.21
CA LYS A 46 -5.55 0.36 -5.26
C LYS A 46 -6.41 -0.40 -4.27
N GLN A 47 -6.29 -1.73 -4.27
CA GLN A 47 -7.00 -2.53 -3.29
C GLN A 47 -6.67 -1.97 -1.90
N PRO A 48 -7.67 -1.68 -1.07
CA PRO A 48 -7.40 -1.28 0.30
C PRO A 48 -6.51 -2.35 0.92
N LYS A 49 -5.54 -1.95 1.75
CA LYS A 49 -4.80 -2.93 2.55
C LYS A 49 -5.86 -3.76 3.23
N LYS A 50 -5.90 -5.08 2.97
CA LYS A 50 -6.77 -5.98 3.71
C LYS A 50 -6.51 -5.63 5.18
N GLY A 51 -7.53 -5.13 5.88
CA GLY A 51 -7.45 -4.99 7.32
C GLY A 51 -6.97 -6.32 7.88
N ARG A 52 -6.26 -6.32 9.02
CA ARG A 52 -5.77 -7.54 9.64
C ARG A 52 -6.93 -8.53 9.64
N LEU A 53 -6.88 -9.53 8.76
CA LEU A 53 -7.77 -10.67 8.82
C LEU A 53 -7.37 -11.26 10.16
N TRP A 54 -8.21 -11.10 11.16
CA TRP A 54 -8.17 -11.94 12.33
C TRP A 54 -8.43 -13.34 11.80
N LEU A 55 -7.39 -14.00 11.29
CA LEU A 55 -7.37 -15.43 11.27
C LEU A 55 -7.63 -15.79 12.74
N ASN A 56 -8.73 -16.49 12.99
CA ASN A 56 -9.05 -17.04 14.29
C ASN A 56 -7.96 -18.03 14.77
N ASP A 57 -6.89 -18.21 14.00
CA ASP A 57 -5.73 -19.06 14.22
C ASP A 57 -4.65 -18.39 15.12
N GLY A 58 -5.06 -17.66 16.17
CA GLY A 58 -4.26 -17.66 17.41
C GLY A 58 -3.17 -16.61 17.62
N PHE A 59 -3.16 -15.45 16.97
CA PHE A 59 -2.13 -14.41 17.27
C PHE A 59 -2.41 -13.51 18.50
N CYS A 60 -3.43 -13.82 19.29
CA CYS A 60 -3.52 -13.39 20.69
C CYS A 60 -4.11 -14.55 21.49
N VAL A 61 -3.26 -15.37 22.10
CA VAL A 61 -3.71 -16.29 23.15
C VAL A 61 -4.21 -15.42 24.29
N ARG A 62 -5.53 -15.21 24.39
CA ARG A 62 -6.13 -14.65 25.60
C ARG A 62 -6.09 -15.74 26.66
N LEU A 63 -4.97 -15.85 27.37
CA LEU A 63 -4.88 -16.66 28.58
C LEU A 63 -5.96 -16.17 29.54
N ARG A 64 -6.89 -17.04 29.94
CA ARG A 64 -7.86 -16.69 30.99
C ARG A 64 -7.13 -16.82 32.33
N PRO A 65 -7.12 -15.77 33.18
CA PRO A 65 -6.58 -15.90 34.52
C PRO A 65 -7.47 -16.86 35.34
N GLU A 66 -6.88 -17.89 35.95
CA GLU A 66 -7.59 -18.87 36.79
C GLU A 66 -7.44 -18.52 38.27
N TYR A 67 -6.39 -17.78 38.63
CA TYR A 67 -6.09 -17.31 39.97
C TYR A 67 -5.42 -15.93 39.95
N ARG A 68 -5.27 -15.31 41.12
CA ARG A 68 -4.65 -13.98 41.26
C ARG A 68 -3.21 -14.00 40.72
N ASP A 69 -2.83 -12.97 39.97
CA ASP A 69 -1.49 -12.83 39.35
C ASP A 69 -1.14 -13.90 38.30
N HIS A 70 -2.13 -14.60 37.72
CA HIS A 70 -1.92 -15.66 36.72
C HIS A 70 -1.46 -15.13 35.34
N VAL A 71 -1.89 -13.94 34.93
CA VAL A 71 -1.60 -13.39 33.59
C VAL A 71 -1.04 -11.98 33.73
N TRP A 72 0.16 -11.76 33.18
CA TRP A 72 0.84 -10.48 33.20
C TRP A 72 1.06 -10.01 31.77
N SER A 73 0.69 -8.77 31.48
CA SER A 73 1.06 -8.07 30.25
C SER A 73 2.14 -7.04 30.58
N TYR A 74 3.16 -6.97 29.75
CA TYR A 74 4.16 -5.91 29.82
C TYR A 74 4.15 -5.15 28.50
N ASP A 75 3.94 -3.84 28.58
CA ASP A 75 3.98 -2.94 27.44
C ASP A 75 5.04 -1.87 27.67
N PHE A 76 5.70 -1.44 26.61
CA PHE A 76 6.64 -0.34 26.69
C PHE A 76 5.89 0.99 26.65
N VAL A 77 6.10 1.83 27.67
CA VAL A 77 5.72 3.24 27.60
C VAL A 77 6.81 3.97 26.81
N HIS A 78 6.40 4.68 25.77
CA HIS A 78 7.34 5.39 24.91
C HIS A 78 8.01 6.55 25.66
N CYS A 79 9.25 6.36 26.10
CA CYS A 79 10.05 7.42 26.70
C CYS A 79 10.54 8.40 25.63
N ARG A 80 10.51 9.70 25.96
CA ARG A 80 11.18 10.74 25.17
C ARG A 80 12.50 11.09 25.85
N THR A 81 13.51 11.39 25.06
CA THR A 81 14.72 12.02 25.57
C THR A 81 14.42 13.46 26.03
N ASP A 82 15.30 14.05 26.83
CA ASP A 82 15.16 15.42 27.33
C ASP A 82 14.96 16.46 26.20
N ASP A 83 15.53 16.20 25.02
CA ASP A 83 15.34 16.98 23.78
C ASP A 83 14.05 16.63 23.00
N GLY A 84 13.12 15.89 23.62
CA GLY A 84 11.79 15.57 23.09
C GLY A 84 11.78 14.53 21.96
N ARG A 85 12.94 13.92 21.63
CA ARG A 85 13.02 12.94 20.56
C ARG A 85 12.52 11.58 21.02
N ALA A 86 11.88 10.89 20.09
CA ALA A 86 11.43 9.53 20.29
C ALA A 86 12.61 8.57 20.28
N PHE A 87 12.68 7.69 21.29
CA PHE A 87 13.61 6.57 21.25
C PHE A 87 13.21 5.64 20.09
N ARG A 88 14.11 5.44 19.12
CA ARG A 88 13.91 4.50 18.02
C ARG A 88 14.76 3.27 18.31
N GLY A 89 14.11 2.18 18.71
CA GLY A 89 14.69 0.84 18.80
C GLY A 89 14.60 0.10 17.48
#